data_AF-A0A2G9YA40-F1
#
_entry.id   AF-A0A2G9YA40-F1
#
_cell.length_a   1.000
_cell.length_b   1.000
_cell.length_c   1.000
_cell.angle_alpha   90.00
_cell.angle_beta   90.00
_cell.angle_gamma   90.00
#
_symmetry.space_group_name_H-M   'P 1'
#
loop_
_entity.id
_entity.type
_entity.pdbx_description
1 polymer ?
#
loop_
_entity_poly.entity_id
_entity_poly.type
_entity_poly.pdbx_seq_one_letter_code
_entity_poly.pdbx_strand_id
1 'polypeptide(L)'
;TDGPGYITTFSRVTNIVIQAKTKNISYGTFQTDLLTEEAEKELFQAWDSRKAELEKILDNEDYAAALDRLGELEPIINRFFDKVLVMAPDEDLRNNRLSLLAQIDRALRRIGNLNRIQLG
;
A
#
# COMPACT_ATOMS: atom_id res chain seq x y z
N THR A 1 8.87 -11.70 20.46
CA THR A 1 8.56 -10.29 20.17
C THR A 1 8.26 -10.23 18.69
N ASP A 2 7.01 -10.42 18.30
CA ASP A 2 6.62 -10.15 16.92
C ASP A 2 5.19 -9.65 16.97
N GLY A 3 5.02 -8.39 16.57
CA GLY A 3 3.70 -7.87 16.30
C GLY A 3 3.05 -8.64 15.14
N PRO A 4 1.76 -8.43 14.89
CA PRO A 4 1.06 -9.10 13.80
C PRO A 4 1.82 -9.00 12.47
N GLY A 5 1.85 -10.09 11.68
CA GLY A 5 2.65 -10.22 10.45
C GLY A 5 2.50 -9.05 9.47
N TYR A 6 1.29 -8.48 9.41
CA TYR A 6 0.98 -7.31 8.61
C TYR A 6 1.84 -6.06 8.91
N ILE A 7 2.37 -5.91 10.12
CA ILE A 7 3.24 -4.77 10.48
C ILE A 7 4.50 -4.76 9.62
N THR A 8 5.11 -5.92 9.39
CA THR A 8 6.33 -6.03 8.58
C THR A 8 6.01 -5.74 7.11
N THR A 9 4.91 -6.29 6.59
CA THR A 9 4.48 -6.08 5.20
C THR A 9 4.14 -4.63 4.91
N PHE A 10 3.37 -3.96 5.78
CA PHE A 10 3.04 -2.54 5.62
C PHE A 10 4.25 -1.62 5.82
N SER A 11 5.20 -2.01 6.67
CA SER A 11 6.48 -1.30 6.79
C SER A 11 7.25 -1.33 5.46
N ARG A 12 7.22 -2.43 4.70
CA ARG A 12 7.85 -2.49 3.36
C ARG A 12 7.21 -1.49 2.39
N VAL A 13 5.88 -1.42 2.36
CA VAL A 13 5.12 -0.43 1.55
C VAL A 13 5.52 0.99 1.93
N THR A 14 5.56 1.30 3.22
CA THR A 14 5.92 2.62 3.72
C THR A 14 7.37 2.98 3.38
N ASN A 15 8.29 2.03 3.59
CA ASN A 15 9.72 2.24 3.38
C ASN A 15 10.09 2.44 1.92
N ILE A 16 9.45 1.70 0.99
CA ILE A 16 9.75 1.86 -0.44
C ILE A 16 9.26 3.20 -0.99
N VAL A 17 8.11 3.69 -0.50
CA VAL A 17 7.59 5.03 -0.82
C VAL A 17 8.50 6.12 -0.24
N ILE A 18 8.99 5.95 0.99
CA ILE A 18 9.98 6.87 1.58
C ILE A 18 11.28 6.85 0.79
N GLN A 19 11.77 5.66 0.42
CA GLN A 19 13.00 5.52 -0.36
C GLN A 19 12.90 6.25 -1.71
N ALA A 20 11.76 6.16 -2.40
CA ALA A 20 11.51 6.90 -3.63
C ALA A 20 11.63 8.42 -3.41
N LYS A 21 11.02 8.95 -2.35
CA LYS A 21 11.12 10.37 -1.98
C LYS A 21 12.55 10.79 -1.67
N THR A 22 13.30 10.02 -0.88
CA THR A 22 14.70 10.31 -0.55
C THR A 22 15.60 10.32 -1.79
N LYS A 23 15.28 9.50 -2.80
CA LYS A 23 15.99 9.46 -4.08
C LYS A 23 15.50 10.51 -5.09
N ASN A 24 14.58 11.41 -4.70
CA ASN A 24 13.92 12.36 -5.60
C ASN A 24 13.24 11.70 -6.82
N ILE A 25 12.78 10.45 -6.66
CA ILE A 25 12.02 9.76 -7.69
C ILE A 25 10.58 10.29 -7.63
N SER A 26 10.18 10.97 -8.70
CA SER A 26 8.80 11.39 -8.89
C SER A 26 8.01 10.26 -9.52
N TYR A 27 6.87 9.93 -8.94
CA TYR A 27 5.89 8.99 -9.49
C TYR A 27 4.59 9.73 -9.77
N GLY A 28 3.98 9.44 -10.92
CA GLY A 28 2.83 10.17 -11.44
C GLY A 28 1.49 9.60 -10.97
N THR A 29 0.48 9.75 -11.82
CA THR A 29 -0.82 9.11 -11.60
C THR A 29 -0.73 7.64 -11.99
N PHE A 30 -1.37 6.77 -11.22
CA PHE A 30 -1.44 5.34 -11.53
C PHE A 30 -2.17 5.10 -12.87
N GLN A 31 -1.64 4.19 -13.68
CA GLN A 31 -2.18 3.80 -14.98
C GLN A 31 -2.34 2.28 -15.06
N THR A 32 -3.56 1.81 -15.29
CA THR A 32 -3.88 0.37 -15.40
C THR A 32 -3.19 -0.29 -16.59
N ASP A 33 -2.98 0.45 -17.68
CA ASP A 33 -2.41 -0.08 -18.93
C ASP A 33 -0.92 -0.41 -18.82
N LEU A 34 -0.25 0.07 -17.76
CA LEU A 34 1.15 -0.20 -17.45
C LEU A 34 1.34 -1.41 -16.51
N LEU A 35 0.27 -2.15 -16.18
CA LEU A 35 0.37 -3.38 -15.39
C LEU A 35 0.84 -4.54 -16.26
N THR A 36 2.01 -5.10 -15.99
CA THR A 36 2.60 -6.19 -16.75
C THR A 36 2.49 -7.51 -16.01
N GLU A 37 2.93 -7.54 -14.75
CA GLU A 37 2.99 -8.76 -13.93
C GLU A 37 1.62 -9.14 -13.36
N GLU A 38 1.37 -10.44 -13.21
CA GLU A 38 0.10 -10.91 -12.61
C GLU A 38 -0.03 -10.46 -11.14
N ALA A 39 1.08 -10.41 -10.40
CA ALA A 39 1.05 -10.04 -8.98
C ALA A 39 0.71 -8.54 -8.75
N GLU A 40 1.05 -7.64 -9.67
CA GLU A 40 0.63 -6.23 -9.56
C GLU A 40 -0.81 -6.01 -10.01
N LYS A 41 -1.30 -6.80 -10.97
CA LYS A 41 -2.72 -6.83 -11.33
C LYS A 41 -3.58 -7.33 -10.17
N GLU A 42 -3.16 -8.41 -9.52
CA GLU A 42 -3.83 -8.96 -8.34
C GLU A 42 -3.88 -7.93 -7.20
N LEU A 43 -2.75 -7.27 -6.91
CA LEU A 43 -2.70 -6.21 -5.90
C LEU A 43 -3.63 -5.04 -6.24
N PHE A 44 -3.62 -4.59 -7.50
CA PHE A 44 -4.49 -3.51 -7.95
C PHE A 44 -5.97 -3.88 -7.80
N GLN A 45 -6.38 -5.06 -8.26
CA GLN A 45 -7.78 -5.51 -8.15
C GLN A 45 -8.23 -5.65 -6.69
N ALA A 46 -7.38 -6.21 -5.84
CA ALA A 46 -7.67 -6.35 -4.42
C ALA A 46 -7.80 -5.00 -3.71
N TRP A 47 -6.95 -4.04 -4.07
CA TRP A 47 -7.01 -2.67 -3.58
C TRP A 47 -8.25 -1.93 -4.09
N ASP A 48 -8.52 -1.98 -5.39
CA ASP A 48 -9.61 -1.25 -6.04
C ASP A 48 -10.99 -1.67 -5.53
N SER A 49 -11.17 -2.98 -5.31
CA SER A 49 -12.41 -3.54 -4.76
C SER A 49 -12.67 -3.17 -3.29
N ARG A 50 -11.63 -2.86 -2.51
CA ARG A 50 -11.72 -2.62 -1.06
C ARG A 50 -11.58 -1.16 -0.67
N LYS A 51 -10.94 -0.32 -1.48
CA LYS A 51 -10.64 1.07 -1.12
C LYS A 51 -11.89 1.85 -0.70
N ALA A 52 -13.02 1.66 -1.38
CA ALA A 52 -14.26 2.38 -1.06
C ALA A 52 -14.88 1.92 0.26
N GLU A 53 -14.76 0.65 0.61
CA GLU A 53 -15.20 0.13 1.91
C GLU A 53 -14.27 0.63 3.02
N LEU A 54 -12.95 0.56 2.80
CA LEU A 54 -11.96 1.03 3.75
C LEU A 54 -12.13 2.52 4.06
N GLU A 55 -12.39 3.35 3.05
CA GLU A 55 -12.68 4.78 3.24
C GLU A 55 -13.92 5.01 4.11
N LYS A 56 -15.02 4.24 3.91
CA LYS A 56 -16.22 4.34 4.76
C LYS A 56 -15.96 3.91 6.19
N ILE A 57 -15.18 2.85 6.39
CA ILE A 57 -14.79 2.38 7.72
C ILE A 57 -13.96 3.46 8.43
N LEU A 58 -13.02 4.08 7.71
CA LEU A 58 -12.19 5.17 8.24
C LEU A 58 -12.99 6.42 8.59
N ASP A 59 -13.99 6.77 7.79
CA ASP A 59 -14.86 7.92 8.04
C ASP A 59 -15.78 7.68 9.26
N ASN A 60 -16.07 6.42 9.60
CA ASN A 60 -16.78 6.02 10.81
C ASN A 60 -15.86 5.79 12.02
N GLU A 61 -14.55 6.08 11.88
CA GLU A 61 -13.55 5.89 12.94
C GLU A 61 -13.44 4.45 13.47
N ASP A 62 -13.89 3.45 12.70
CA ASP A 62 -13.80 2.03 13.08
C ASP A 62 -12.43 1.45 12.70
N TYR A 63 -11.44 1.80 13.50
CA TYR A 63 -10.05 1.44 13.24
C TYR A 63 -9.75 -0.05 13.35
N ALA A 64 -10.51 -0.78 14.17
CA ALA A 64 -10.38 -2.22 14.30
C ALA A 64 -10.78 -2.90 12.98
N ALA A 65 -11.94 -2.54 12.43
CA ALA A 65 -12.36 -3.04 11.13
C ALA A 65 -11.41 -2.59 10.00
N ALA A 66 -10.85 -1.38 10.07
CA ALA A 66 -9.88 -0.91 9.08
C ALA A 66 -8.59 -1.74 9.08
N LEU A 67 -8.09 -2.10 10.28
CA LEU A 67 -6.92 -2.96 10.43
C LEU A 67 -7.20 -4.38 9.92
N ASP A 68 -8.35 -4.95 10.23
CA ASP A 68 -8.75 -6.28 9.73
C ASP A 68 -8.81 -6.30 8.20
N ARG A 69 -9.46 -5.29 7.59
CA ARG A 69 -9.55 -5.15 6.12
C ARG A 69 -8.19 -5.00 5.46
N LEU A 70 -7.28 -4.28 6.09
CA LEU A 70 -5.92 -4.18 5.58
C LEU A 70 -5.16 -5.49 5.74
N GLY A 71 -5.35 -6.22 6.85
CA GLY A 71 -4.73 -7.53 7.07
C GLY A 71 -5.02 -8.51 5.93
N GLU A 72 -6.20 -8.44 5.32
CA GLU A 72 -6.54 -9.24 4.13
C GLU A 72 -5.63 -8.96 2.92
N LEU A 73 -5.03 -7.77 2.82
CA LEU A 73 -4.11 -7.41 1.75
C LEU A 73 -2.68 -7.91 2.00
N GLU A 74 -2.32 -8.29 3.23
CA GLU A 74 -0.99 -8.76 3.60
C GLU A 74 -0.44 -9.84 2.65
N PRO A 75 -1.13 -10.98 2.41
CA PRO A 75 -0.60 -12.03 1.53
C PRO A 75 -0.42 -11.57 0.08
N ILE A 76 -1.28 -10.65 -0.39
CA ILE A 76 -1.26 -10.12 -1.76
C ILE A 76 -0.07 -9.17 -1.92
N ILE A 77 0.17 -8.30 -0.93
CA ILE A 77 1.30 -7.39 -0.91
C ILE A 77 2.62 -8.17 -0.81
N ASN A 78 2.68 -9.22 0.01
CA ASN A 78 3.87 -10.08 0.09
C ASN A 78 4.17 -10.72 -1.27
N ARG A 79 3.16 -11.32 -1.91
CA ARG A 79 3.30 -11.88 -3.27
C ARG A 79 3.75 -10.83 -4.28
N PHE A 80 3.21 -9.61 -4.23
CA PHE A 80 3.66 -8.50 -5.06
C PHE A 80 5.15 -8.24 -4.86
N PHE A 81 5.63 -8.07 -3.62
CA PHE A 81 7.06 -7.81 -3.41
C PHE A 81 7.97 -8.99 -3.74
N ASP A 82 7.47 -10.21 -3.69
CA ASP A 82 8.24 -11.41 -4.04
C ASP A 82 8.37 -11.61 -5.56
N LYS A 83 7.39 -11.12 -6.33
CA LYS A 83 7.33 -11.29 -7.79
C LYS A 83 7.70 -10.03 -8.56
N VAL A 84 7.56 -8.86 -7.95
CA VAL A 84 7.66 -7.57 -8.63
C VAL A 84 8.83 -6.77 -8.09
N LEU A 85 9.77 -6.44 -8.99
CA LEU A 85 10.83 -5.48 -8.68
C LEU A 85 10.24 -4.06 -8.74
N VAL A 86 9.98 -3.46 -7.57
CA VAL A 86 9.40 -2.10 -7.49
C VAL A 86 10.34 -1.05 -8.07
N MET A 87 11.63 -1.12 -7.70
CA MET A 87 12.67 -0.23 -8.23
C MET A 87 13.18 -0.78 -9.58
N ALA A 88 12.27 -0.94 -10.54
CA ALA A 88 12.59 -1.42 -11.88
C ALA A 88 13.51 -0.42 -12.63
N PRO A 89 14.36 -0.91 -13.55
CA PRO A 89 15.12 -0.04 -14.46
C PRO A 89 14.21 0.77 -15.37
N ASP A 90 13.11 0.17 -15.81
CA ASP A 90 12.05 0.84 -16.57
C ASP A 90 11.34 1.86 -15.69
N GLU A 91 11.39 3.13 -16.11
CA GLU A 91 10.88 4.24 -15.31
C GLU A 91 9.36 4.26 -15.25
N ASP A 92 8.67 3.88 -16.33
CA ASP A 92 7.21 3.89 -16.39
C ASP A 92 6.64 2.81 -15.47
N LEU A 93 7.23 1.61 -15.50
CA LEU A 93 6.86 0.53 -14.57
C LEU A 93 7.17 0.89 -13.13
N ARG A 94 8.37 1.42 -12.86
CA ARG A 94 8.76 1.85 -11.51
C ARG A 94 7.81 2.91 -10.98
N ASN A 95 7.51 3.93 -11.77
CA ASN A 95 6.63 5.03 -11.38
C ASN A 95 5.21 4.51 -11.13
N ASN A 96 4.67 3.66 -12.02
CA ASN A 96 3.33 3.11 -11.85
C ASN A 96 3.21 2.25 -10.58
N ARG A 97 4.20 1.38 -10.33
CA ARG A 97 4.28 0.55 -9.11
C ARG A 97 4.36 1.41 -7.86
N LEU A 98 5.18 2.45 -7.86
CA LEU A 98 5.27 3.40 -6.75
C LEU A 98 3.95 4.16 -6.54
N SER A 99 3.24 4.53 -7.61
CA SER A 99 1.93 5.19 -7.52
C SER A 99 0.86 4.28 -6.91
N LEU A 100 0.87 2.97 -7.20
CA LEU A 100 -0.01 2.01 -6.53
C LEU A 100 0.32 1.89 -5.03
N LEU A 101 1.60 1.71 -4.70
CA LEU A 101 2.05 1.58 -3.30
C LEU A 101 1.82 2.86 -2.50
N ALA A 102 1.93 4.04 -3.12
CA ALA A 102 1.64 5.32 -2.48
C ALA A 102 0.16 5.49 -2.12
N GLN A 103 -0.76 4.93 -2.91
CA GLN A 103 -2.19 4.90 -2.56
C GLN A 103 -2.42 4.07 -1.29
N ILE A 104 -1.80 2.90 -1.21
CA ILE A 104 -1.89 2.01 -0.04
C ILE A 104 -1.24 2.67 1.19
N ASP A 105 -0.03 3.23 1.05
CA ASP A 105 0.68 3.99 2.10
C ASP A 105 -0.17 5.14 2.66
N ARG A 106 -0.95 5.83 1.80
CA ARG A 106 -1.83 6.90 2.24
C ARG A 106 -2.92 6.41 3.19
N ALA A 107 -3.57 5.29 2.88
CA ALA A 107 -4.58 4.70 3.75
C ALA A 107 -3.98 4.16 5.06
N LEU A 108 -2.81 3.51 4.98
CA LEU A 108 -2.06 3.09 6.16
C LEU A 108 -1.75 4.25 7.09
N ARG A 109 -1.31 5.40 6.55
CA ARG A 109 -1.04 6.61 7.32
C ARG A 109 -2.27 7.22 7.96
N ARG A 110 -3.45 7.14 7.32
CA ARG A 110 -4.70 7.62 7.95
C ARG A 110 -4.98 6.86 9.25
N ILE A 111 -4.85 5.54 9.21
CA ILE A 111 -5.03 4.68 10.39
C ILE A 111 -3.95 4.97 11.44
N GLY A 112 -2.68 5.04 11.03
CA GLY A 112 -1.57 5.28 11.94
C GLY A 112 -1.56 6.67 12.59
N ASN A 113 -2.02 7.70 11.88
CA ASN A 113 -2.09 9.07 12.42
C ASN A 113 -3.22 9.24 13.43
N LEU A 114 -4.38 8.63 13.20
CA LEU A 114 -5.52 8.69 14.11
C LEU A 114 -5.28 7.90 15.40
N ASN A 115 -4.56 6.77 15.32
CA ASN A 115 -4.14 6.02 16.51
C ASN A 115 -3.23 6.85 17.45
N ARG A 116 -2.46 7.81 16.91
CA ARG A 116 -1.67 8.75 17.71
C ARG A 116 -2.49 9.86 18.37
N ILE A 117 -3.69 10.15 17.88
CA ILE A 117 -4.58 11.18 18.42
C ILE A 117 -5.45 10.61 19.56
N GLN A 118 -5.80 9.32 19.52
CA GLN A 118 -6.64 8.66 20.55
C GLN A 118 -5.91 8.36 21.87
N LEU A 119 -4.57 8.40 21.88
CA LEU A 119 -3.72 8.18 23.07
C LEU A 119 -3.19 9.50 23.69
N GLY A 120 -3.77 10.64 23.33
CA GLY A 120 -3.47 11.96 23.88
C GLY A 120 -4.39 12.35 25.03
#